data_AF-A0AAD7H644-F1
#
_entry.id   AF-A0AAD7H644-F1
#
_cell.length_a   1.000
_cell.length_b   1.000
_cell.length_c   1.000
_cell.angle_alpha   90.00
_cell.angle_beta   90.00
_cell.angle_gamma   90.00
#
_symmetry.space_group_name_H-M   'P 1'
#
loop_
_entity.id
_entity.type
_entity.pdbx_description
1 polymer ?
#
loop_
_entity_poly.entity_id
_entity_poly.type
_entity_poly.pdbx_seq_one_letter_code
_entity_poly.pdbx_strand_id
1 'polypeptide(L)'
;APKGVREYLEDNWLAQRDIEMWSARFRVNRSVFELCDTNMLVESWHHLLKGKFLEGKRNRRIDHLLHVLINDAIPYFIGKHRRQEFGFEGPDLEVKRRMEVEARS
;
A
#
# COMPACT_ATOMS: atom_id res chain seq x y z
N ALA A 1 -4.89 -27.03 -15.05
CA ALA A 1 -5.96 -26.35 -14.30
C ALA A 1 -7.30 -26.76 -14.88
N PRO A 2 -8.40 -26.78 -14.09
CA PRO A 2 -9.75 -26.97 -14.63
C PRO A 2 -10.02 -25.97 -15.75
N LYS A 3 -10.75 -26.37 -16.79
CA LYS A 3 -10.95 -25.56 -18.01
C LYS A 3 -11.46 -24.14 -17.70
N GLY A 4 -12.41 -24.02 -16.78
CA GLY A 4 -12.95 -22.71 -16.36
C GLY A 4 -11.97 -21.80 -15.61
N VAL A 5 -10.95 -22.37 -14.95
CA VAL A 5 -9.90 -21.54 -14.33
C VAL A 5 -8.99 -20.93 -15.40
N ARG A 6 -8.74 -21.67 -16.48
CA ARG A 6 -7.92 -21.17 -17.59
C ARG A 6 -8.64 -20.06 -18.35
N GLU A 7 -9.90 -20.28 -18.71
CA GLU A 7 -10.74 -19.27 -19.38
C GLU A 7 -10.87 -18.01 -18.52
N TYR A 8 -11.13 -18.15 -17.21
CA TYR A 8 -11.18 -17.01 -16.29
C TYR A 8 -9.88 -16.20 -16.25
N LEU A 9 -8.72 -16.87 -16.22
CA LEU A 9 -7.42 -16.18 -16.23
C LEU A 9 -7.15 -15.51 -17.58
N GLU A 10 -7.49 -16.16 -18.68
CA GLU A 10 -7.35 -15.61 -20.03
C GLU A 10 -8.19 -14.33 -20.21
N ASP A 11 -9.44 -14.34 -19.74
CA ASP A 11 -10.38 -13.22 -19.89
C ASP A 11 -10.11 -12.03 -18.95
N ASN A 12 -9.55 -12.28 -17.76
CA ASN A 12 -9.46 -11.26 -16.70
C ASN A 12 -8.02 -10.82 -16.37
N TRP A 13 -7.01 -11.62 -16.70
CA TRP A 13 -5.65 -11.44 -16.18
C TRP A 13 -4.54 -11.60 -17.22
N LEU A 14 -4.83 -12.16 -18.40
CA LEU A 14 -3.84 -12.37 -19.47
C LEU A 14 -4.09 -11.49 -20.70
N ALA A 15 -4.97 -10.48 -20.61
CA ALA A 15 -5.02 -9.45 -21.64
C ALA A 15 -3.68 -8.71 -21.69
N GLN A 16 -3.32 -8.19 -22.86
CA GLN A 16 -2.03 -7.51 -23.08
C GLN A 16 -1.77 -6.40 -22.05
N ARG A 17 -2.81 -5.62 -21.71
CA ARG A 17 -2.77 -4.59 -20.66
C ARG A 17 -2.34 -5.15 -19.30
N ASP A 18 -2.89 -6.29 -18.91
CA ASP A 18 -2.63 -6.89 -17.61
C ASP A 18 -1.24 -7.54 -17.60
N ILE A 19 -0.82 -8.17 -18.70
CA ILE A 19 0.55 -8.66 -18.87
C ILE A 19 1.56 -7.52 -18.73
N GLU A 20 1.30 -6.37 -19.35
CA GLU A 20 2.15 -5.17 -19.23
C GLU A 20 2.14 -4.61 -17.80
N MET A 21 1.00 -4.63 -17.11
CA MET A 21 0.88 -4.19 -15.72
C MET A 21 1.65 -5.09 -14.74
N TRP A 22 1.64 -6.41 -14.95
CA TRP A 22 2.23 -7.40 -14.02
C TRP A 22 3.67 -7.80 -14.34
N SER A 23 4.07 -7.75 -15.62
CA SER A 23 5.41 -8.20 -16.04
C SER A 23 6.52 -7.23 -15.65
N ALA A 24 7.55 -7.77 -15.01
CA ALA A 24 8.73 -7.02 -14.59
C ALA A 24 9.41 -6.26 -15.76
N ARG A 25 9.29 -6.79 -16.99
CA ARG A 25 9.86 -6.16 -18.20
C ARG A 25 9.29 -4.77 -18.48
N PHE A 26 8.02 -4.54 -18.18
CA PHE A 26 7.33 -3.28 -18.47
C PHE A 26 7.27 -2.34 -17.25
N ARG A 27 7.73 -2.79 -16.08
CA ARG A 27 7.80 -2.02 -14.84
C ARG A 27 9.12 -1.23 -14.73
N VAL A 28 9.44 -0.43 -15.73
CA VAL A 28 10.62 0.47 -15.75
C VAL A 28 10.20 1.90 -15.42
N ASN A 29 11.08 2.66 -14.73
CA ASN A 29 10.90 4.09 -14.39
C ASN A 29 9.63 4.44 -13.59
N ARG A 30 9.04 3.49 -12.86
CA ARG A 30 7.91 3.72 -11.96
C ARG A 30 8.41 4.16 -10.58
N SER A 31 7.81 5.20 -10.03
CA SER A 31 7.97 5.62 -8.63
C SER A 31 7.45 4.54 -7.67
N VAL A 32 7.81 4.61 -6.38
CA VAL A 32 7.31 3.64 -5.39
C VAL A 32 5.78 3.60 -5.34
N PHE A 33 5.12 4.73 -5.65
CA PHE A 33 3.67 4.82 -5.73
C PHE A 33 3.09 4.14 -6.98
N GLU A 34 3.81 4.13 -8.10
CA GLU A 34 3.42 3.46 -9.36
C GLU A 34 3.84 1.97 -9.39
N LEU A 35 4.80 1.57 -8.56
CA LEU A 35 5.12 0.16 -8.28
C LEU A 35 4.10 -0.48 -7.34
N CYS A 36 3.34 0.34 -6.60
CA CYS A 36 2.30 -0.08 -5.68
C CYS A 36 0.94 -0.36 -6.32
N ASP A 37 0.86 -0.52 -7.66
CA ASP A 37 -0.31 -1.02 -8.40
C ASP A 37 -0.80 -2.41 -7.94
N THR A 38 -0.10 -3.02 -6.99
CA THR A 38 -0.47 -4.29 -6.38
C THR A 38 -1.16 -4.01 -5.05
N ASN A 39 -2.13 -4.86 -4.71
CA ASN A 39 -2.91 -4.87 -3.47
C ASN A 39 -2.10 -4.63 -2.17
N MET A 40 -0.78 -4.71 -2.23
CA MET A 40 0.19 -4.53 -1.15
C MET A 40 0.00 -3.27 -0.29
N LEU A 41 -0.25 -2.08 -0.84
CA LEU A 41 -0.48 -0.89 0.01
C LEU A 41 -1.80 -0.99 0.78
N VAL A 42 -2.86 -1.42 0.08
CA VAL A 42 -4.18 -1.60 0.67
C VAL A 42 -4.13 -2.72 1.73
N GLU A 43 -3.45 -3.82 1.45
CA GLU A 43 -3.22 -4.92 2.38
C GLU A 43 -2.39 -4.49 3.59
N SER A 44 -1.26 -3.80 3.36
CA SER A 44 -0.40 -3.29 4.44
C SER A 44 -1.17 -2.31 5.32
N TRP A 45 -1.95 -1.41 4.72
CA TRP A 45 -2.84 -0.52 5.44
C TRP A 45 -3.89 -1.31 6.22
N HIS A 46 -4.53 -2.31 5.61
CA HIS A 46 -5.54 -3.14 6.27
C HIS A 46 -4.95 -3.94 7.44
N HIS A 47 -3.72 -4.43 7.32
CA HIS A 47 -2.98 -5.07 8.41
C HIS A 47 -2.73 -4.11 9.57
N LEU A 48 -2.25 -2.90 9.26
CA LEU A 48 -2.04 -1.85 10.26
C LEU A 48 -3.37 -1.45 10.93
N LEU A 49 -4.44 -1.27 10.15
CA LEU A 49 -5.78 -0.96 10.63
C LEU A 49 -6.30 -2.02 11.59
N LYS A 50 -6.24 -3.29 11.19
CA LYS A 50 -6.66 -4.41 12.05
C LYS A 50 -5.82 -4.51 13.31
N GLY A 51 -4.50 -4.45 13.20
CA GLY A 51 -3.59 -4.68 14.33
C GLY A 51 -3.57 -3.51 15.32
N LYS A 52 -3.37 -2.30 14.81
CA LYS A 52 -3.10 -1.11 15.63
C LYS A 52 -4.36 -0.38 16.08
N PHE A 53 -5.35 -0.27 15.22
CA PHE A 53 -6.51 0.59 15.45
C PHE A 53 -7.80 -0.18 15.80
N LEU A 54 -7.92 -1.44 15.36
CA LEU A 54 -9.08 -2.29 15.64
C LEU A 54 -8.81 -3.39 16.68
N GLU A 55 -7.60 -3.44 17.24
CA GLU A 55 -7.17 -4.40 18.28
C GLU A 55 -7.34 -5.87 17.85
N GLY A 56 -7.13 -6.16 16.56
CA GLY A 56 -7.28 -7.49 15.98
C GLY A 56 -8.73 -7.93 15.73
N LYS A 57 -9.74 -7.11 16.02
CA LYS A 57 -11.16 -7.47 15.83
C LYS A 57 -11.56 -7.29 14.36
N ARG A 58 -12.09 -8.36 13.75
CA ARG A 58 -12.41 -8.43 12.31
C ARG A 58 -13.74 -7.77 11.89
N ASN A 59 -14.76 -7.74 12.75
CA ASN A 59 -16.09 -7.23 12.40
C ASN A 59 -16.47 -6.07 13.32
N ARG A 60 -16.53 -4.86 12.77
CA ARG A 60 -17.17 -3.70 13.40
C ARG A 60 -18.10 -3.04 12.39
N ARG A 61 -19.20 -2.47 12.87
CA ARG A 61 -20.12 -1.70 12.01
C ARG A 61 -19.38 -0.55 11.35
N ILE A 62 -19.89 -0.10 10.20
CA ILE A 62 -19.28 0.99 9.42
C ILE A 62 -19.15 2.29 10.22
N ASP A 63 -20.10 2.60 11.10
CA ASP A 63 -20.04 3.77 11.98
C ASP A 63 -18.82 3.75 12.91
N HIS A 64 -18.55 2.60 13.53
CA HIS A 64 -17.36 2.42 14.34
C HIS A 64 -16.08 2.51 13.51
N LEU A 65 -16.07 1.95 12.30
CA LEU A 65 -14.91 2.07 11.41
C LEU A 65 -14.61 3.53 11.07
N LEU A 66 -15.64 4.30 10.71
CA LEU A 66 -15.51 5.73 10.43
C LEU A 66 -15.00 6.50 11.65
N HIS A 67 -15.52 6.20 12.84
CA HIS A 67 -15.05 6.81 14.08
C HIS A 67 -13.55 6.57 14.29
N VAL A 68 -13.07 5.35 14.13
CA VAL A 68 -11.65 4.99 14.30
C VAL A 68 -10.77 5.67 13.24
N LEU A 69 -11.21 5.69 11.98
CA LEU A 69 -10.46 6.34 10.91
C LEU A 69 -10.27 7.84 11.19
N ILE A 70 -11.32 8.51 11.65
CA ILE A 70 -11.32 9.96 11.86
C ILE A 70 -10.60 10.34 13.16
N ASN A 71 -10.88 9.65 14.26
CA ASN A 71 -10.44 10.08 15.59
C ASN A 71 -9.11 9.44 16.03
N ASP A 72 -8.75 8.29 15.48
CA ASP A 72 -7.53 7.57 15.88
C ASP A 72 -6.49 7.56 14.76
N ALA A 73 -6.87 7.10 13.56
CA ALA A 73 -5.92 6.88 12.48
C ALA A 73 -5.35 8.18 11.90
N ILE A 74 -6.20 9.15 11.53
CA ILE A 74 -5.74 10.42 10.97
C ILE A 74 -4.84 11.18 11.96
N PRO A 75 -5.24 11.40 13.24
CA PRO A 75 -4.36 12.07 14.21
C PRO A 75 -3.05 11.33 14.44
N TYR A 76 -3.07 10.00 14.43
CA TYR A 76 -1.85 9.20 14.52
C TYR A 76 -0.86 9.52 13.39
N PHE A 77 -1.32 9.55 12.13
CA PHE A 77 -0.43 9.85 11.00
C PHE A 77 0.04 11.28 10.97
N ILE A 78 -0.82 12.25 11.34
CA ILE A 78 -0.41 13.65 11.49
C ILE A 78 0.70 13.76 12.55
N GLY A 79 0.51 13.12 13.71
CA GLY A 79 1.51 13.10 14.78
C GLY A 79 2.80 12.41 14.36
N LYS A 80 2.71 11.30 13.61
CA LYS A 80 3.85 10.60 13.05
C LYS A 80 4.64 11.50 12.09
N HIS A 81 3.95 12.16 11.16
CA HIS A 81 4.56 13.05 10.19
C HIS A 81 5.29 14.21 10.87
N ARG A 82 4.66 14.86 11.86
CA ARG A 82 5.32 15.91 12.66
C ARG A 82 6.58 15.40 13.35
N ARG A 83 6.54 14.21 13.96
CA ARG A 83 7.73 13.63 14.60
C ARG A 83 8.87 13.39 13.61
N GLN A 84 8.55 13.04 12.36
CA GLN A 84 9.54 12.90 11.29
C GLN A 84 10.14 14.25 10.90
N GLU A 85 9.33 15.30 10.75
CA GLU A 85 9.81 16.66 10.47
C GLU A 85 10.77 17.17 11.53
N PHE A 86 10.51 16.86 12.80
CA PHE A 86 11.40 17.23 13.92
C PHE A 86 12.58 16.27 14.12
N GLY A 87 12.72 15.22 13.30
CA GLY A 87 13.83 14.26 13.38
C GLY A 87 13.73 13.22 14.51
N PHE A 88 12.58 13.11 15.19
CA PHE A 88 12.33 12.08 16.19
C PHE A 88 12.01 10.71 15.59
N GLU A 89 11.59 10.68 14.32
CA GLU A 89 11.37 9.46 13.55
C GLU A 89 12.17 9.53 12.24
N GLY A 90 12.71 8.39 11.81
CA GLY A 90 13.45 8.30 10.56
C GLY A 90 12.58 8.56 9.32
N PRO A 91 13.20 8.86 8.16
CA PRO A 91 12.50 9.09 6.91
C PRO A 91 11.68 7.85 6.52
N ASP A 92 10.49 8.09 5.95
CA ASP A 92 9.70 7.01 5.35
C ASP A 92 10.48 6.34 4.21
N LEU A 93 10.11 5.11 3.86
CA LEU A 93 10.83 4.29 2.87
C LEU A 93 11.02 5.01 1.53
N GLU A 94 10.07 5.85 1.15
CA GLU A 94 10.11 6.66 -0.06
C GLU A 94 11.18 7.75 0.02
N VAL A 95 11.18 8.53 1.10
CA VAL A 95 12.16 9.61 1.34
C VAL A 95 13.55 9.02 1.46
N LYS A 96 13.69 7.91 2.19
CA LYS A 96 14.95 7.16 2.28
C LYS A 96 15.44 6.72 0.90
N ARG A 97 14.54 6.24 0.05
CA ARG A 97 14.90 5.82 -1.31
C ARG A 97 15.32 7.00 -2.19
N ARG A 98 14.68 8.17 -2.08
CA ARG A 98 15.12 9.38 -2.78
C ARG A 98 16.52 9.80 -2.34
N MET A 99 16.76 9.87 -1.02
CA MET A 99 18.08 10.19 -0.47
C MET A 99 19.17 9.23 -0.97
N GLU A 100 18.87 7.93 -1.07
CA GLU A 100 19.80 6.93 -1.63
C GLU A 100 20.12 7.17 -3.12
N VAL A 101 19.15 7.63 -3.91
CA VAL A 101 19.35 7.93 -5.34
C VAL A 101 20.16 9.21 -5.52
N GLU A 102 19.85 10.25 -4.74
CA GLU A 102 20.58 11.52 -4.72
C GLU A 102 22.03 11.33 -4.27
N ALA A 103 22.28 10.51 -3.24
CA ALA A 103 23.63 10.23 -2.75
C ALA A 103 24.50 9.39 -3.71
N ARG A 104 23.89 8.76 -4.71
CA ARG A 104 24.59 7.97 -5.75
C ARG A 104 24.80 8.74 -7.05
N SER A 105 24.22 9.93 -7.17
CA SER A 105 24.34 10.83 -8.33
C SER A 105 25.47 11.83 -8.12
#